data_AF-A0A453IKI6-F1
#
_entry.id   AF-A0A453IKI6-F1
#
_cell.length_a   1.000
_cell.length_b   1.000
_cell.length_c   1.000
_cell.angle_alpha   90.00
_cell.angle_beta   90.00
_cell.angle_gamma   90.00
#
_symmetry.space_group_name_H-M   'P 1'
#
loop_
_entity.id
_entity.type
_entity.pdbx_description
1 polymer ?
#
loop_
_entity_poly.entity_id
_entity_poly.type
_entity_poly.pdbx_seq_one_letter_code
_entity_poly.pdbx_strand_id
1 'polypeptide(L)'
;RRGAAGKRGRMAAALAPGVSRKLKKVLETRTDSPDLLASLGALSTFYEHNTPQARRNLKSSVEQRALAINRHFLDASLPAQKALVRVEGEVHALDDSWKK
;
A
#
# COMPACT_ATOMS: atom_id res chain seq x y z
N ARG A 1 -34.41 -21.69 -57.42
CA ARG A 1 -33.39 -20.61 -57.52
C ARG A 1 -33.54 -19.74 -56.27
N ARG A 2 -32.70 -19.97 -55.26
CA ARG A 2 -31.56 -19.12 -54.83
C ARG A 2 -31.97 -17.74 -54.31
N GLY A 3 -31.65 -17.47 -53.04
CA GLY A 3 -31.72 -16.14 -52.45
C GLY A 3 -31.45 -16.04 -50.94
N ALA A 4 -30.66 -16.94 -50.33
CA ALA A 4 -30.22 -16.77 -48.93
C ALA A 4 -29.04 -15.78 -48.88
N ALA A 5 -29.34 -14.50 -48.64
CA ALA A 5 -28.33 -13.46 -48.42
C ALA A 5 -27.84 -13.52 -46.98
N GLY A 6 -26.53 -13.74 -46.83
CA GLY A 6 -25.87 -14.09 -45.59
C GLY A 6 -26.03 -13.06 -44.47
N LYS A 7 -26.59 -13.52 -43.36
CA LYS A 7 -26.16 -13.05 -42.03
C LYS A 7 -24.70 -13.47 -41.88
N ARG A 8 -23.77 -12.57 -42.27
CA ARG A 8 -22.37 -12.65 -41.83
C ARG A 8 -22.40 -12.54 -40.31
N GLY A 9 -22.51 -13.70 -39.67
CA GLY A 9 -22.33 -13.83 -38.24
C GLY A 9 -20.96 -13.27 -37.92
N ARG A 10 -20.94 -12.13 -37.23
CA ARG A 10 -19.81 -11.78 -36.38
C ARG A 10 -19.67 -12.95 -35.41
N MET A 11 -18.83 -13.91 -35.74
CA MET A 11 -18.25 -14.85 -34.79
C MET A 11 -17.28 -14.05 -33.93
N ALA A 12 -17.80 -13.11 -33.14
CA ALA A 12 -17.18 -12.82 -31.87
C ALA A 12 -17.30 -14.14 -31.12
N ALA A 13 -16.21 -14.91 -31.04
CA ALA A 13 -16.17 -16.12 -30.24
C ALA A 13 -16.85 -15.78 -28.92
N ALA A 14 -18.01 -16.40 -28.67
CA ALA A 14 -18.84 -16.08 -27.52
C ALA A 14 -18.05 -16.52 -26.29
N LEU A 15 -17.24 -15.61 -25.77
CA LEU A 15 -16.42 -15.80 -24.59
C LEU A 15 -17.34 -16.34 -23.51
N ALA A 16 -16.93 -17.47 -22.90
CA ALA A 16 -17.69 -18.11 -21.84
C ALA A 16 -18.19 -17.02 -20.86
N PRO A 17 -19.45 -17.08 -20.38
CA PRO A 17 -20.06 -15.97 -19.65
C PRO A 17 -19.23 -15.43 -18.46
N GLY A 18 -18.41 -16.27 -17.84
CA GLY A 18 -17.46 -15.89 -16.79
C GLY A 18 -16.27 -15.05 -17.29
N VAL A 19 -15.75 -15.34 -18.48
CA VAL A 19 -14.64 -14.59 -19.09
C VAL A 19 -15.13 -13.23 -19.57
N SER A 20 -16.28 -13.17 -20.24
CA SER A 20 -16.92 -11.91 -20.64
C SER A 20 -17.17 -10.99 -19.44
N ARG A 21 -17.62 -11.55 -18.31
CA ARG A 21 -17.83 -10.78 -17.07
C ARG A 21 -16.54 -10.23 -16.49
N LYS A 22 -15.47 -11.04 -16.47
CA LYS A 22 -14.14 -10.61 -15.98
C LYS A 22 -13.55 -9.51 -16.87
N LEU A 23 -13.61 -9.67 -18.19
CA LEU A 23 -13.16 -8.66 -19.14
C LEU A 23 -13.91 -7.34 -18.97
N LYS A 24 -15.25 -7.40 -18.92
CA LYS A 24 -16.08 -6.23 -18.67
C LYS A 24 -15.67 -5.54 -17.37
N LYS A 25 -15.51 -6.31 -16.28
CA LYS A 25 -15.11 -5.77 -14.98
C LYS A 25 -13.72 -5.11 -15.00
N VAL A 26 -12.74 -5.73 -15.67
CA VAL A 26 -11.40 -5.17 -15.83
C VAL A 26 -11.44 -3.88 -16.64
N LEU A 27 -12.18 -3.86 -17.75
CA LEU A 27 -12.32 -2.68 -18.62
C LEU A 27 -13.07 -1.53 -17.94
N GLU A 28 -14.03 -1.84 -17.07
CA GLU A 28 -14.78 -0.86 -16.27
C GLU A 28 -14.03 -0.39 -15.01
N THR A 29 -12.94 -1.07 -14.63
CA THR A 29 -12.13 -0.66 -13.48
C THR A 29 -11.31 0.55 -13.91
N ARG A 30 -11.67 1.73 -13.40
CA ARG A 30 -10.90 2.95 -13.58
C ARG A 30 -9.54 2.82 -12.91
N THR A 31 -8.50 2.53 -13.69
CA THR A 31 -7.10 2.40 -13.23
C THR A 31 -6.27 3.66 -13.47
N ASP A 32 -6.88 4.71 -14.00
CA ASP A 32 -6.26 5.95 -14.46
C ASP A 32 -6.22 7.06 -13.40
N SER A 33 -6.89 6.86 -12.26
CA SER A 33 -6.82 7.81 -11.14
C SER A 33 -5.39 7.84 -10.55
N PRO A 34 -4.78 9.03 -10.39
CA PRO A 34 -3.44 9.16 -9.82
C PRO A 34 -3.34 8.59 -8.40
N ASP A 35 -4.39 8.75 -7.58
CA ASP A 35 -4.42 8.23 -6.20
C ASP A 35 -4.43 6.69 -6.16
N LEU A 36 -5.14 6.08 -7.12
CA LEU A 36 -5.18 4.63 -7.25
C LEU A 36 -3.82 4.09 -7.71
N LEU A 37 -3.20 4.75 -8.69
CA LEU A 37 -1.86 4.37 -9.17
C LEU A 37 -0.82 4.50 -8.05
N ALA A 38 -0.87 5.59 -7.27
CA ALA A 38 -0.01 5.76 -6.11
C ALA A 38 -0.22 4.65 -5.06
N SER A 39 -1.48 4.31 -4.78
CA SER A 39 -1.83 3.24 -3.84
C SER A 39 -1.34 1.87 -4.32
N LEU A 40 -1.51 1.56 -5.61
CA LEU A 40 -1.03 0.31 -6.22
C LEU A 40 0.50 0.26 -6.27
N GLY A 41 1.17 1.38 -6.53
CA GLY A 41 2.61 1.52 -6.46
C GLY A 41 3.13 1.22 -5.06
N ALA A 42 2.51 1.81 -4.03
CA ALA A 42 2.83 1.54 -2.64
C ALA A 42 2.62 0.06 -2.28
N LEU A 43 1.51 -0.55 -2.71
CA LEU A 43 1.24 -1.98 -2.47
C LEU A 43 2.26 -2.88 -3.17
N SER A 44 2.72 -2.51 -4.36
CA SER A 44 3.76 -3.26 -5.09
C SER A 44 5.10 -3.25 -4.37
N THR A 45 5.37 -2.28 -3.48
CA THR A 45 6.58 -2.31 -2.65
C THR A 45 6.55 -3.41 -1.57
N PHE A 46 5.40 -4.03 -1.29
CA PHE A 46 5.28 -5.12 -0.33
C PHE A 46 5.52 -6.50 -0.95
N TYR A 47 5.56 -6.60 -2.28
CA TYR A 47 5.83 -7.86 -2.98
C TYR A 47 6.58 -7.61 -4.29
N GLU A 48 7.76 -8.22 -4.46
CA GLU A 48 8.47 -8.18 -5.76
C GLU A 48 7.75 -9.00 -6.84
N HIS A 49 7.01 -10.03 -6.43
CA HIS A 49 6.31 -10.93 -7.34
C HIS A 49 4.85 -11.12 -6.93
N ASN A 50 3.94 -10.96 -7.90
CA ASN A 50 2.50 -11.05 -7.69
C ASN A 50 2.00 -12.51 -7.62
N THR A 51 2.48 -13.24 -6.61
CA THR A 51 2.10 -14.64 -6.36
C THR A 51 0.86 -14.74 -5.45
N PRO A 52 0.09 -15.85 -5.49
CA PRO A 52 -1.02 -16.05 -4.57
C PRO A 52 -0.61 -15.97 -3.09
N GLN A 53 0.59 -16.46 -2.75
CA GLN A 53 1.12 -16.41 -1.39
C GLN A 53 1.46 -14.98 -0.97
N ALA A 54 2.13 -14.20 -1.84
CA ALA A 54 2.44 -12.80 -1.58
C ALA A 54 1.17 -11.97 -1.33
N ARG A 55 0.12 -12.18 -2.14
CA ARG A 55 -1.18 -11.52 -1.93
C ARG A 55 -1.83 -11.90 -0.60
N ARG A 56 -1.76 -13.18 -0.18
CA ARG A 56 -2.28 -13.63 1.12
C ARG A 56 -1.51 -13.02 2.30
N ASN A 57 -0.20 -12.85 2.14
CA ASN A 57 0.70 -12.32 3.17
C ASN A 57 0.76 -10.79 3.20
N LEU A 58 0.07 -10.10 2.29
CA LEU A 58 0.15 -8.64 2.16
C LEU A 58 -0.21 -7.93 3.46
N LYS A 59 -1.30 -8.33 4.10
CA LYS A 59 -1.75 -7.74 5.37
C LYS A 59 -0.68 -7.85 6.45
N SER A 60 -0.16 -9.05 6.70
CA SER A 60 0.87 -9.24 7.73
C SER A 60 2.16 -8.50 7.41
N SER A 61 2.54 -8.40 6.13
CA SER A 61 3.72 -7.64 5.70
C SER A 61 3.57 -6.14 5.95
N VAL A 62 2.37 -5.59 5.70
CA VAL A 62 2.04 -4.19 6.03
C VAL A 62 2.14 -3.94 7.53
N GLU A 63 1.53 -4.81 8.34
CA GLU A 63 1.55 -4.70 9.80
C GLU A 63 2.99 -4.78 10.35
N GLN A 64 3.81 -5.70 9.82
CA GLN A 64 5.22 -5.84 10.21
C GLN A 64 6.05 -4.60 9.88
N ARG A 65 5.90 -4.04 8.67
CA ARG A 65 6.60 -2.80 8.30
C ARG A 65 6.16 -1.63 9.18
N ALA A 66 4.87 -1.50 9.48
CA ALA A 66 4.37 -0.46 10.37
C ALA A 66 4.98 -0.57 11.78
N LEU A 67 5.05 -1.78 12.34
CA LEU A 67 5.72 -2.04 13.62
C LEU A 67 7.22 -1.69 13.57
N ALA A 68 7.91 -2.03 12.48
CA ALA A 68 9.32 -1.71 12.30
C ALA A 68 9.57 -0.20 12.26
N ILE A 69 8.73 0.56 11.54
CA ILE A 69 8.81 2.03 11.47
C ILE A 69 8.63 2.64 12.87
N ASN A 70 7.63 2.18 13.62
CA ASN A 70 7.38 2.69 14.97
C ASN A 70 8.55 2.41 15.92
N ARG A 71 9.13 1.21 15.86
CA ARG A 71 10.34 0.87 16.65
C ARG A 71 11.52 1.76 16.27
N HIS A 72 11.78 1.92 14.98
CA HIS A 72 12.84 2.80 14.49
C HIS A 72 12.64 4.25 14.95
N PHE A 73 11.40 4.76 14.93
CA PHE A 73 11.09 6.10 15.44
C PHE A 73 11.43 6.23 16.94
N LEU A 74 11.06 5.24 17.76
CA LEU A 74 11.37 5.23 19.18
C LEU A 74 12.88 5.20 19.42
N ASP A 75 13.60 4.32 18.73
CA ASP A 75 15.04 4.17 18.85
C ASP A 75 15.79 5.45 18.43
N ALA A 76 15.34 6.09 17.35
CA ALA A 76 15.92 7.34 16.86
C ALA A 76 15.58 8.55 17.78
N SER A 77 14.41 8.54 18.42
CA SER A 77 13.95 9.65 19.27
C SER A 77 14.50 9.58 20.70
N LEU A 78 14.80 8.38 21.20
CA LEU A 78 15.22 8.16 22.58
C LEU A 78 16.51 8.95 22.97
N PRO A 79 17.56 9.05 22.14
CA PRO A 79 18.74 9.84 22.47
C PRO A 79 18.43 11.32 22.65
N ALA A 80 17.59 11.89 21.77
CA ALA A 80 17.18 13.29 21.86
C ALA A 80 16.38 13.54 23.14
N GLN A 81 15.44 12.65 23.49
CA GLN A 81 14.70 12.74 24.76
C GLN A 81 15.63 12.70 25.97
N LYS A 82 16.61 11.78 25.99
CA LYS A 82 17.59 11.68 27.08
C LYS A 82 18.44 12.95 27.20
N ALA A 83 18.85 13.54 26.08
CA ALA A 83 19.61 14.78 26.08
C ALA A 83 18.80 15.95 26.65
N LEU A 84 17.52 16.06 26.29
CA LEU A 84 16.62 17.09 26.83
C LEU A 84 16.42 16.93 28.34
N VAL A 85 16.14 15.71 28.81
CA VAL A 85 16.00 15.41 30.26
C VAL A 85 17.27 15.77 31.03
N ARG A 86 18.44 15.51 30.45
CA ARG A 86 19.72 15.89 31.07
C ARG A 86 19.85 17.41 31.20
N VAL A 87 19.59 18.15 30.12
CA VAL A 87 19.69 19.63 30.13
C VAL A 87 18.70 20.22 31.12
N GLU A 88 17.47 19.73 31.16
CA GLU A 88 16.45 20.14 32.13
C GLU A 88 16.94 19.92 33.57
N GLY A 89 17.52 18.75 33.86
CA GLY A 89 18.11 18.45 35.17
C GLY A 89 19.28 19.38 35.54
N GLU A 90 20.14 19.71 34.58
CA GLU A 90 21.25 20.65 34.80
C GLU A 90 20.75 22.08 35.08
N VAL A 91 19.73 22.54 34.37
CA VAL A 91 19.09 23.85 34.60
C VAL A 91 18.45 23.90 35.98
N HIS A 92 17.72 22.86 36.39
CA HIS A 92 17.15 22.79 37.74
C HIS A 92 18.20 22.80 38.83
N ALA A 93 19.29 22.05 38.67
CA ALA A 93 20.38 22.04 39.63
C ALA A 93 21.06 23.41 39.78
N LEU A 94 21.19 24.16 38.68
CA LEU A 94 21.71 25.53 38.70
C LEU A 94 20.76 26.48 39.46
N ASP A 95 19.46 26.44 39.16
CA ASP A 95 18.46 27.26 39.85
C ASP A 95 18.44 26.99 41.36
N ASP A 96 18.49 25.72 41.77
CA ASP A 96 18.55 25.32 43.19
C ASP A 96 19.84 25.81 43.86
N SER A 97 20.97 25.80 43.14
CA SER A 97 22.24 26.28 43.69
C SER A 97 22.26 27.79 43.94
N TRP A 98 21.46 28.57 43.19
CA TRP A 98 21.38 30.03 43.33
C TRP A 98 20.35 30.47 44.38
N LYS A 99 19.48 29.56 44.82
CA LYS A 99 18.50 29.78 45.89
C LYS A 99 19.05 29.51 47.30
N LYS A 100 20.25 28.94 47.40
CA LYS A 100 21.02 28.77 48.65
C LYS A 100 21.89 29.98 48.93
#